data_AF-A0A965FN24-F1
#
_entry.id   AF-A0A965FN24-F1
#
_cell.length_a   1.000
_cell.length_b   1.000
_cell.length_c   1.000
_cell.angle_alpha   90.00
_cell.angle_beta   90.00
_cell.angle_gamma   90.00
#
_symmetry.space_group_name_H-M   'P 1'
#
loop_
_entity.id
_entity.type
_entity.pdbx_description
1 polymer ?
#
loop_
_entity_poly.entity_id
_entity_poly.type
_entity_poly.pdbx_seq_one_letter_code
_entity_poly.pdbx_strand_id
1 'polypeptide(L)'
;MIDRALKKLRPGAEWSLTGDTYSGITWHDQTQTQPTQEEVVAAIETIKAEIAATEYQRLRAREYPPVTDYLDAVVKGDQAQIDKYIQDCLAVKAKYPKPE
;
A
#
# COMPACT_ATOMS: atom_id res chain seq x y z
N MET A 1 5.93 12.51 0.03
CA MET A 1 6.79 11.34 0.35
C MET A 1 7.70 11.64 1.53
N ILE A 2 8.40 12.78 1.55
CA ILE A 2 9.20 13.22 2.71
C ILE A 2 8.34 13.37 3.97
N ASP A 3 7.16 13.95 3.87
CA ASP A 3 6.20 14.08 4.97
C ASP A 3 5.89 12.73 5.67
N ARG A 4 5.67 11.68 4.88
CA ARG A 4 5.44 10.32 5.37
C ARG A 4 6.71 9.72 5.98
N ALA A 5 7.85 9.94 5.35
CA ALA A 5 9.14 9.50 5.87
C ALA A 5 9.46 10.14 7.22
N LEU A 6 9.27 11.46 7.37
CA LEU A 6 9.46 12.18 8.62
C LEU A 6 8.51 11.69 9.72
N LYS A 7 7.23 11.48 9.40
CA LYS A 7 6.27 10.89 10.36
C LYS A 7 6.66 9.46 10.79
N LYS A 8 7.29 8.68 9.91
CA LYS A 8 7.76 7.32 10.21
C LYS A 8 9.05 7.34 11.06
N LEU A 9 9.98 8.24 10.75
CA LEU A 9 11.29 8.33 11.42
C LEU A 9 11.24 9.06 12.76
N ARG A 10 10.42 10.12 12.85
CA ARG A 10 10.30 11.01 14.01
C ARG A 10 8.81 11.27 14.29
N PRO A 11 8.09 10.28 14.84
CA PRO A 11 6.68 10.45 15.15
C PRO A 11 6.48 11.58 16.15
N GLY A 12 5.49 12.43 15.90
CA GLY A 12 5.19 13.58 16.76
C GLY A 12 6.14 14.77 16.64
N ALA A 13 7.13 14.73 15.73
CA ALA A 13 8.04 15.85 15.56
C ALA A 13 7.39 17.07 14.89
N GLU A 14 7.82 18.25 15.33
CA GLU A 14 7.43 19.55 14.77
C GLU A 14 8.40 20.00 13.68
N TRP A 15 7.87 20.13 12.45
CA TRP A 15 8.61 20.58 11.28
C TRP A 15 7.66 21.20 10.26
N SER A 16 8.20 22.06 9.40
CA SER A 16 7.54 22.61 8.23
C SER A 16 8.27 22.13 6.98
N LEU A 17 7.53 21.84 5.90
CA LEU A 17 8.10 21.42 4.62
C LEU A 17 7.66 22.40 3.52
N THR A 18 8.64 22.99 2.84
CA THR A 18 8.42 23.81 1.64
C THR A 18 8.91 23.05 0.42
N GLY A 19 8.03 22.72 -0.52
CA GLY A 19 8.36 21.88 -1.68
C GLY A 19 8.34 20.39 -1.36
N ASP A 20 9.18 19.61 -2.04
CA ASP A 20 9.19 18.14 -1.99
C ASP A 20 10.59 17.53 -1.78
N THR A 21 11.59 18.36 -1.48
CA THR A 21 12.99 17.97 -1.27
C THR A 21 13.41 18.07 0.19
N TYR A 22 14.51 17.40 0.56
CA TYR A 22 15.06 17.44 1.91
C TYR A 22 15.47 18.86 2.34
N SER A 23 15.99 19.67 1.40
CA SER A 23 16.36 21.07 1.65
C SER A 23 15.16 21.97 2.00
N GLY A 24 13.93 21.52 1.71
CA GLY A 24 12.70 22.21 2.06
C GLY A 24 12.27 22.05 3.52
N ILE A 25 12.98 21.22 4.31
CA ILE A 25 12.63 20.95 5.70
C ILE A 25 13.12 22.08 6.59
N THR A 26 12.19 22.71 7.30
CA THR A 26 12.48 23.60 8.43
C THR A 26 12.12 22.87 9.72
N TRP A 27 13.11 22.55 10.53
CA TRP A 27 12.93 21.81 11.78
C TRP A 27 12.58 22.75 12.94
N HIS A 28 11.56 22.42 13.72
CA HIS A 28 11.10 23.22 14.86
C HIS A 28 11.18 22.45 16.19
N ASP A 29 11.24 21.12 16.15
CA ASP A 29 11.28 20.26 17.34
C ASP A 29 12.60 20.43 18.13
N GLN A 30 12.47 20.67 19.43
CA GLN A 30 13.58 20.82 20.37
C GLN A 30 13.91 19.52 21.13
N THR A 31 13.03 18.54 21.07
CA THR A 31 13.15 17.24 21.76
C THR A 31 13.79 16.19 20.86
N GLN A 32 13.44 16.19 19.57
CA GLN A 32 13.97 15.26 18.56
C GLN A 32 14.92 15.98 17.62
N THR A 33 15.92 15.25 17.13
CA THR A 33 16.82 15.76 16.11
C THR A 33 16.26 15.50 14.71
N GLN A 34 16.48 16.48 13.83
CA GLN A 34 16.18 16.34 12.40
C GLN A 34 16.90 15.09 11.86
N PRO A 35 16.17 14.16 11.21
CA PRO A 35 16.78 12.98 10.60
C PRO A 35 17.65 13.40 9.42
N THR A 36 18.72 12.65 9.13
CA THR A 36 19.62 12.98 8.01
C THR A 36 18.94 12.76 6.65
N GLN A 37 19.53 13.32 5.59
CA GLN A 37 19.02 13.13 4.24
C GLN A 37 19.03 11.65 3.85
N GLU A 38 20.07 10.91 4.24
CA GLU A 38 20.19 9.47 3.99
C GLU A 38 19.09 8.68 4.71
N GLU A 39 18.79 9.01 5.98
CA GLU A 39 17.69 8.38 6.72
C GLU A 39 16.34 8.63 6.02
N VAL A 40 16.09 9.87 5.57
CA VAL A 40 14.86 10.22 4.86
C VAL A 40 14.75 9.49 3.54
N VAL A 41 15.83 9.41 2.75
CA VAL A 41 15.84 8.67 1.48
C VAL A 41 15.62 7.18 1.71
N ALA A 42 16.30 6.57 2.68
CA ALA A 42 16.11 5.16 3.02
C ALA A 42 14.67 4.85 3.47
N ALA A 43 14.05 5.75 4.25
CA ALA A 43 12.66 5.63 4.65
C ALA A 43 11.70 5.77 3.46
N ILE A 44 11.98 6.67 2.51
CA ILE A 44 11.19 6.81 1.28
C ILE A 44 11.24 5.53 0.45
N GLU A 45 12.43 4.96 0.24
CA GLU A 45 12.57 3.71 -0.52
C GLU A 45 11.86 2.54 0.17
N THR A 46 11.96 2.47 1.50
CA THR A 46 11.18 1.49 2.29
C THR A 46 9.67 1.66 2.07
N ILE A 47 9.16 2.89 2.12
CA ILE A 47 7.73 3.18 1.91
C ILE A 47 7.30 2.84 0.48
N LYS A 48 8.15 3.14 -0.52
CA LYS A 48 7.88 2.75 -1.91
C LYS A 48 7.80 1.23 -2.06
N ALA A 49 8.73 0.50 -1.44
CA ALA A 49 8.73 -0.96 -1.43
C ALA A 49 7.47 -1.52 -0.76
N GLU A 50 7.04 -0.97 0.38
CA GLU A 50 5.79 -1.34 1.06
C GLU A 50 4.54 -1.10 0.18
N ILE A 51 4.51 0.04 -0.54
CA ILE A 51 3.43 0.36 -1.48
C ILE A 51 3.43 -0.63 -2.64
N ALA A 52 4.59 -0.87 -3.27
CA ALA A 52 4.71 -1.82 -4.37
C ALA A 52 4.35 -3.25 -3.92
N ALA A 53 4.76 -3.64 -2.72
CA ALA A 53 4.45 -4.94 -2.13
C ALA A 53 2.95 -5.14 -1.90
N THR A 54 2.16 -4.07 -1.75
CA THR A 54 0.71 -4.14 -1.50
C THR A 54 -0.15 -3.75 -2.70
N GLU A 55 0.44 -3.27 -3.80
CA GLU A 55 -0.28 -2.79 -4.99
C GLU A 55 -1.16 -3.87 -5.61
N TYR A 56 -0.70 -5.13 -5.61
CA TYR A 56 -1.48 -6.27 -6.09
C TYR A 56 -2.84 -6.38 -5.41
N GLN A 57 -2.98 -5.96 -4.14
CA GLN A 57 -4.24 -6.04 -3.41
C GLN A 57 -5.29 -5.11 -4.01
N ARG A 58 -4.90 -3.86 -4.33
CA ARG A 58 -5.78 -2.86 -4.94
C ARG A 58 -6.20 -3.28 -6.34
N LEU A 59 -5.24 -3.79 -7.12
CA LEU A 59 -5.49 -4.26 -8.48
C LEU A 59 -6.43 -5.46 -8.52
N ARG A 60 -6.23 -6.45 -7.62
CA ARG A 60 -7.12 -7.61 -7.51
C ARG A 60 -8.52 -7.21 -7.03
N ALA A 61 -8.63 -6.36 -6.02
CA ALA A 61 -9.92 -5.92 -5.48
C ALA A 61 -10.79 -5.23 -6.55
N ARG A 62 -10.18 -4.51 -7.50
CA ARG A 62 -10.89 -3.84 -8.60
C ARG A 62 -11.43 -4.83 -9.64
N GLU A 63 -10.78 -5.98 -9.82
CA GLU A 63 -11.11 -6.93 -10.90
C GLU A 63 -11.77 -8.21 -10.41
N TYR A 64 -11.83 -8.45 -9.09
CA TYR A 64 -12.58 -9.59 -8.58
C TYR A 64 -14.06 -9.48 -8.94
N PRO A 65 -14.68 -10.62 -9.34
CA PRO A 65 -16.13 -10.66 -9.50
C PRO A 65 -16.83 -10.30 -8.17
N PRO A 66 -18.07 -9.79 -8.22
CA PRO A 66 -18.84 -9.48 -7.03
C PRO A 66 -18.94 -10.70 -6.11
N VAL A 67 -18.61 -10.53 -4.83
CA VAL A 67 -18.70 -11.63 -3.85
C VAL A 67 -20.11 -12.20 -3.72
N THR A 68 -21.13 -11.41 -4.09
CA THR A 68 -22.53 -11.84 -4.14
C THR A 68 -22.76 -13.00 -5.10
N ASP A 69 -22.00 -13.09 -6.20
CA ASP A 69 -22.14 -14.18 -7.19
C ASP A 69 -21.70 -15.52 -6.58
N TYR A 70 -20.66 -15.50 -5.74
CA TYR A 70 -20.23 -16.66 -4.98
C TYR A 70 -21.26 -17.05 -3.91
N LEU A 71 -21.78 -16.08 -3.14
CA LEU A 71 -22.76 -16.34 -2.09
C LEU A 71 -24.06 -16.92 -2.64
N ASP A 72 -24.56 -16.37 -3.75
CA ASP A 72 -25.76 -16.86 -4.44
C ASP A 72 -25.57 -18.30 -4.96
N ALA A 73 -24.41 -18.59 -5.57
CA ALA A 73 -24.05 -19.93 -6.02
C ALA A 73 -24.03 -20.96 -4.86
N VAL A 74 -23.44 -20.58 -3.73
CA VAL A 74 -23.39 -21.42 -2.52
C VAL A 74 -24.79 -21.69 -1.98
N VAL A 75 -25.66 -20.67 -1.90
CA VAL A 75 -27.04 -20.82 -1.43
C VAL A 75 -27.85 -21.74 -2.35
N LYS A 76 -27.59 -21.70 -3.66
CA LYS A 76 -28.24 -22.57 -4.65
C LYS A 76 -27.65 -23.97 -4.75
N GLY A 77 -26.48 -24.21 -4.16
CA GLY A 77 -25.71 -25.43 -4.37
C GLY A 77 -25.21 -25.58 -5.82
N ASP A 78 -25.01 -24.47 -6.53
CA ASP A 78 -24.55 -24.46 -7.92
C ASP A 78 -23.02 -24.56 -7.97
N GLN A 79 -22.51 -25.79 -8.10
CA GLN A 79 -21.08 -26.03 -8.16
C GLN A 79 -20.41 -25.40 -9.39
N ALA A 80 -21.11 -25.33 -10.52
CA ALA A 80 -20.52 -24.76 -11.74
C ALA A 80 -20.29 -23.25 -11.59
N GLN A 81 -21.23 -22.54 -10.95
CA GLN A 81 -21.09 -21.12 -10.66
C GLN A 81 -20.02 -20.85 -9.58
N ILE A 82 -19.93 -21.71 -8.55
CA ILE A 82 -18.84 -21.68 -7.56
C ILE A 82 -17.48 -21.80 -8.26
N ASP A 83 -17.32 -22.83 -9.10
CA ASP A 83 -16.07 -23.10 -9.80
C ASP A 83 -15.68 -21.93 -10.71
N LYS A 84 -16.66 -21.35 -11.41
CA LYS A 84 -16.45 -20.16 -12.24
C LYS A 84 -15.91 -18.98 -11.42
N TYR A 85 -16.53 -18.64 -10.30
CA TYR A 85 -16.06 -17.55 -9.44
C TYR A 85 -14.61 -17.78 -8.97
N ILE A 86 -14.29 -19.01 -8.57
CA ILE A 86 -12.94 -19.40 -8.14
C ILE A 86 -11.94 -19.20 -9.30
N GLN A 87 -12.26 -19.66 -10.50
CA GLN A 87 -11.39 -19.51 -11.67
C GLN A 87 -11.17 -18.04 -12.05
N ASP A 88 -12.22 -17.22 -12.03
CA ASP A 88 -12.12 -15.78 -12.31
C ASP A 88 -11.20 -15.10 -11.27
N CYS A 89 -11.35 -15.42 -9.97
CA CYS A 89 -10.44 -14.94 -8.93
C CYS A 89 -8.99 -15.42 -9.14
N LEU A 90 -8.77 -16.67 -9.56
CA LEU A 90 -7.44 -17.21 -9.85
C LEU A 90 -6.80 -16.49 -11.05
N ALA A 91 -7.56 -16.20 -12.10
CA ALA A 91 -7.09 -15.44 -13.26
C ALA A 91 -6.64 -14.02 -12.86
N VAL A 92 -7.41 -13.35 -11.99
CA VAL A 92 -7.03 -12.04 -11.44
C VAL A 92 -5.75 -12.12 -10.59
N LYS A 93 -5.58 -13.20 -9.80
CA LYS A 93 -4.35 -13.43 -9.04
C LYS A 93 -3.13 -13.71 -9.92
N ALA A 94 -3.32 -14.40 -11.04
CA ALA A 94 -2.26 -14.66 -12.02
C ALA A 94 -1.85 -13.38 -12.76
N LYS A 95 -2.82 -12.51 -13.10
CA LYS A 95 -2.57 -11.19 -13.71
C LYS A 95 -1.81 -10.24 -12.77
N TYR A 96 -2.08 -10.33 -11.46
CA TYR A 96 -1.47 -9.49 -10.43
C TYR A 96 -0.80 -10.37 -9.37
N PRO A 97 0.40 -10.94 -9.62
CA PRO A 97 1.07 -11.82 -8.67
C PRO A 97 1.40 -11.10 -7.37
N LYS A 98 1.42 -11.86 -6.26
CA LYS A 98 1.90 -11.34 -4.98
C LYS A 98 3.44 -11.29 -5.06
N PRO A 99 4.09 -10.15 -4.78
CA PRO A 99 5.55 -10.08 -4.67
C PRO A 99 6.06 -11.04 -3.58
N GLU A 100 7.23 -11.66 -3.81
CA GLU A 100 7.88 -12.61 -2.87
C GLU A 100 8.31 -11.95 -1.55
#